data_AF-A0A5B1R397-F1
#
_entry.id   AF-A0A5B1R397-F1
#
_cell.length_a   1.000
_cell.length_b   1.000
_cell.length_c   1.000
_cell.angle_alpha   90.00
_cell.angle_beta   90.00
_cell.angle_gamma   90.00
#
_symmetry.space_group_name_H-M   'P 1'
#
loop_
_entity.id
_entity.type
_entity.pdbx_description
1 polymer ?
#
loop_
_entity_poly.entity_id
_entity_poly.type
_entity_poly.pdbx_seq_one_letter_code
_entity_poly.pdbx_strand_id
1 'polypeptide(L)'
;MQYAVWCRTGSHSFPGPSLHEHATGIVPDLSDLHEWGCRVWVRIEGRRKLEPQADEGRFVGYSTVSKGALVYWPGKRSITVEHNIAWDDSTPVSATEVSQ
;
A
#
# COMPACT_ATOMS: atom_id res chain seq x y z
N MET A 1 1.29 12.19 -0.43
CA MET A 1 0.76 10.95 -1.03
C MET A 1 -0.60 11.23 -1.66
N GLN A 2 -0.64 12.04 -2.73
CA GLN A 2 -1.88 12.47 -3.40
C GLN A 2 -2.03 11.87 -4.82
N TYR A 3 -0.99 11.19 -5.34
CA TYR A 3 -0.95 10.66 -6.70
C TYR A 3 -1.57 9.25 -6.86
N ALA A 4 -1.65 8.46 -5.78
CA ALA A 4 -2.15 7.07 -5.85
C ALA A 4 -3.63 6.98 -6.24
N VAL A 5 -4.42 8.03 -5.99
CA VAL A 5 -5.83 8.12 -6.41
C VAL A 5 -5.96 8.12 -7.94
N TRP A 6 -4.95 8.59 -8.66
CA TRP A 6 -5.01 8.76 -10.11
C TRP A 6 -4.68 7.50 -10.92
N CYS A 7 -3.91 6.56 -10.36
CA CYS A 7 -3.63 5.28 -11.03
C CYS A 7 -4.83 4.32 -11.11
N ARG A 8 -5.93 4.60 -10.39
CA ARG A 8 -7.09 3.69 -10.34
C ARG A 8 -8.00 3.79 -11.57
N THR A 9 -7.88 4.85 -12.35
CA THR A 9 -8.66 5.07 -13.57
C THR A 9 -7.73 4.85 -14.76
N GLY A 10 -7.64 3.60 -15.24
CA GLY A 10 -6.91 3.30 -16.46
C GLY A 10 -7.45 4.17 -17.59
N SER A 11 -6.62 5.06 -18.13
CA SER A 11 -6.98 5.87 -19.29
C SER A 11 -6.92 5.01 -20.54
N HIS A 12 -7.92 4.16 -20.75
CA HIS A 12 -8.15 3.54 -22.07
C HIS A 12 -8.31 4.61 -23.17
N SER A 13 -8.66 5.84 -22.79
CA SER A 13 -8.85 6.98 -23.68
C SER A 13 -7.57 7.73 -24.04
N PHE A 14 -6.44 7.50 -23.36
CA PHE A 14 -5.18 8.21 -23.61
C PHE A 14 -3.99 7.24 -23.54
N PRO A 15 -3.48 6.77 -24.69
CA PRO A 15 -2.18 6.11 -24.75
C PRO A 15 -1.10 7.16 -24.53
N GLY A 16 -0.57 7.27 -23.32
CA GLY A 16 0.39 8.31 -22.96
C GLY A 16 0.73 8.35 -21.48
N PRO A 17 1.52 9.35 -21.04
CA PRO A 17 1.90 9.51 -19.64
C PRO A 17 0.67 9.67 -18.72
N SER A 18 0.87 9.39 -17.42
CA SER A 18 -0.19 9.48 -16.41
C SER A 18 -0.88 10.85 -16.44
N LEU A 19 -2.18 10.95 -16.14
CA LEU A 19 -2.86 12.26 -16.22
C LEU A 19 -2.24 13.31 -15.30
N HIS A 20 -1.64 12.89 -14.18
CA HIS A 20 -0.89 13.79 -13.32
C HIS A 20 0.25 14.48 -14.09
N GLU A 21 1.00 13.72 -14.87
CA GLU A 21 2.10 14.22 -15.70
C GLU A 21 1.58 15.13 -16.82
N HIS A 22 0.45 14.81 -17.45
CA HIS A 22 -0.14 15.72 -18.44
C HIS A 22 -0.64 17.04 -17.83
N ALA A 23 -1.18 17.01 -16.62
CA ALA A 23 -1.70 18.20 -15.95
C ALA A 23 -0.60 19.10 -15.36
N THR A 24 0.51 18.51 -14.91
CA THR A 24 1.57 19.22 -14.16
C THR A 24 2.90 19.31 -14.89
N GLY A 25 3.10 18.49 -15.93
CA GLY A 25 4.39 18.30 -16.61
C GLY A 25 5.40 17.51 -15.79
N ILE A 26 5.02 16.97 -14.61
CA ILE A 26 5.91 16.29 -13.68
C ILE A 26 5.54 14.82 -13.61
N VAL A 27 6.52 13.95 -13.91
CA VAL A 27 6.42 12.51 -13.69
C VAL A 27 6.30 12.27 -12.18
N PRO A 28 5.19 11.70 -11.68
CA PRO A 28 5.07 11.40 -10.27
C PRO A 28 6.04 10.28 -9.90
N ASP A 29 6.74 10.43 -8.77
CA ASP A 29 7.54 9.34 -8.22
C ASP A 29 6.60 8.24 -7.68
N LEU A 30 6.69 7.05 -8.29
CA LEU A 30 5.91 5.87 -7.95
C LEU A 30 6.72 4.84 -7.14
N SER A 31 7.96 5.16 -6.74
CA SER A 31 8.84 4.23 -6.04
C SER A 31 8.28 3.77 -4.69
N ASP A 32 7.46 4.61 -4.05
CA ASP A 32 6.80 4.32 -2.77
C ASP A 32 5.47 3.57 -2.91
N LEU A 33 5.06 3.19 -4.14
CA LEU A 33 3.81 2.46 -4.37
C LEU A 33 4.00 0.97 -4.10
N HIS A 34 3.40 0.50 -3.01
CA HIS A 34 3.42 -0.92 -2.68
C HIS A 34 2.27 -1.69 -3.33
N GLU A 35 2.53 -2.97 -3.62
CA GLU A 35 1.55 -3.89 -4.18
C GLU A 35 0.42 -4.18 -3.19
N TRP A 36 -0.80 -4.33 -3.71
CA TRP A 36 -1.94 -4.73 -2.90
C TRP A 36 -1.72 -6.13 -2.31
N GLY A 37 -1.99 -6.29 -1.01
CA GLY A 37 -1.82 -7.57 -0.30
C GLY A 37 -0.41 -7.81 0.26
N CYS A 38 0.54 -6.89 0.02
CA CYS A 38 1.89 -6.96 0.60
C CYS A 38 1.82 -7.10 2.12
N ARG A 39 2.77 -7.86 2.68
CA ARG A 39 2.88 -8.03 4.13
C ARG A 39 3.41 -6.74 4.73
N VAL A 40 2.70 -6.25 5.73
CA VAL A 40 3.08 -5.03 6.45
C VAL A 40 3.14 -5.29 7.95
N TRP A 41 4.12 -4.69 8.59
CA TRP A 41 4.29 -4.74 10.04
C TRP A 41 3.90 -3.39 10.63
N VAL A 42 2.81 -3.36 11.41
CA VAL A 42 2.38 -2.12 12.07
C VAL A 42 2.86 -2.12 13.51
N ARG A 43 3.57 -1.07 13.89
CA ARG A 43 4.04 -0.89 15.26
C ARG A 43 2.88 -0.53 16.18
N ILE A 44 2.72 -1.29 17.27
CA ILE A 44 1.69 -1.05 18.28
C ILE A 44 2.32 -0.35 19.49
N GLU A 45 1.78 0.80 19.87
CA GLU A 45 2.22 1.55 21.04
C GLU A 45 1.68 0.92 22.34
N GLY A 46 2.44 1.04 23.44
CA GLY A 46 2.00 0.59 24.77
C GLY A 46 2.23 -0.89 25.11
N ARG A 47 2.96 -1.65 24.27
CA ARG A 47 3.35 -3.03 24.60
C ARG A 47 4.48 -3.10 25.62
N ARG A 48 4.51 -4.18 26.39
CA ARG A 48 5.58 -4.45 27.37
C ARG A 48 6.89 -4.76 26.63
N LYS A 49 8.03 -4.51 27.29
CA LYS A 49 9.38 -4.59 26.69
C LYS A 49 9.70 -5.94 26.00
N LEU A 50 9.10 -7.03 26.46
CA LEU A 50 9.36 -8.39 25.96
C LEU A 50 8.27 -8.92 25.01
N GLU A 51 7.24 -8.12 24.74
CA GLU A 51 6.18 -8.50 23.82
C GLU A 51 6.52 -8.06 22.39
N PRO A 52 6.05 -8.78 21.34
CA PRO A 52 6.23 -8.35 19.95
C PRO A 52 5.72 -6.92 19.77
N GLN A 53 6.55 -5.98 19.29
CA GLN A 53 6.14 -4.57 19.18
C GLN A 53 5.37 -4.23 17.90
N ALA A 54 5.24 -5.18 16.99
CA ALA A 54 4.51 -5.01 15.74
C ALA A 54 3.60 -6.21 15.48
N ASP A 55 2.45 -5.94 14.86
CA ASP A 55 1.54 -6.95 14.38
C ASP A 55 1.60 -7.02 12.85
N GLU A 56 1.43 -8.22 12.32
CA GLU A 56 1.34 -8.46 10.87
C GLU A 56 -0.05 -8.10 10.35
N GLY A 57 -0.07 -7.28 9.30
CA GLY A 57 -1.25 -6.95 8.51
C GLY A 57 -1.00 -7.12 7.01
N ARG A 58 -2.03 -6.85 6.22
CA ARG A 58 -1.98 -6.85 4.75
C ARG A 58 -2.30 -5.46 4.23
N PHE A 59 -1.46 -4.95 3.32
CA PHE A 59 -1.70 -3.65 2.70
C PHE A 59 -2.92 -3.70 1.78
N VAL A 60 -3.83 -2.73 1.92
CA VAL A 60 -5.04 -2.61 1.09
C VAL A 60 -5.00 -1.39 0.18
N GLY A 61 -4.25 -0.35 0.55
CA GLY A 61 -4.19 0.89 -0.21
C GLY A 61 -3.88 2.10 0.67
N TYR A 62 -3.90 3.29 0.09
CA TYR A 62 -3.72 4.53 0.86
C TYR A 62 -5.07 5.12 1.26
N SER A 63 -5.12 5.73 2.45
CA SER A 63 -6.29 6.48 2.90
C SER A 63 -6.47 7.73 2.05
N THR A 64 -7.71 8.03 1.65
CA THR A 64 -8.06 9.28 0.97
C THR A 64 -8.26 10.44 1.96
N VAL A 65 -8.40 10.14 3.25
CA VAL A 65 -8.76 11.11 4.30
C VAL A 65 -7.55 11.52 5.14
N SER A 66 -6.54 10.66 5.26
CA SER A 66 -5.36 10.90 6.10
C SER A 66 -4.08 10.40 5.45
N LYS A 67 -2.93 10.85 5.95
CA LYS A 67 -1.60 10.41 5.51
C LYS A 67 -1.22 9.06 6.12
N GLY A 68 -2.09 8.06 5.98
CA GLY A 68 -1.87 6.70 6.45
C GLY A 68 -2.26 5.68 5.38
N ALA A 69 -1.82 4.44 5.57
CA ALA A 69 -2.20 3.33 4.71
C ALA A 69 -3.29 2.48 5.38
N LEU A 70 -4.19 1.95 4.55
CA LEU A 70 -5.22 1.00 4.92
C LEU A 70 -4.57 -0.38 5.08
N VAL A 71 -4.67 -0.91 6.30
CA VAL A 71 -4.15 -2.23 6.65
C VAL A 71 -5.31 -3.12 7.04
N TYR A 72 -5.37 -4.30 6.42
CA TYR A 72 -6.30 -5.36 6.79
C TYR A 72 -5.68 -6.25 7.86
N TRP A 73 -6.45 -6.48 8.92
CA TRP A 73 -6.08 -7.32 10.04
C TRP A 73 -6.80 -8.67 9.94
N PRO A 74 -6.14 -9.78 9.54
CA PRO A 74 -6.81 -11.07 9.39
C PRO A 74 -7.41 -11.59 10.70
N GLY A 75 -6.76 -11.33 11.83
CA GLY A 75 -7.25 -11.72 13.16
C GLY A 75 -8.49 -10.95 13.62
N LYS A 76 -8.63 -9.68 13.23
CA LYS A 76 -9.76 -8.81 13.62
C LYS A 76 -10.83 -8.70 12.54
N ARG A 77 -10.53 -9.14 11.31
CA ARG A 77 -11.35 -9.00 10.10
C ARG A 77 -11.79 -7.56 9.86
N SER A 78 -10.92 -6.61 10.20
CA SER A 78 -11.18 -5.18 10.07
C SER A 78 -10.08 -4.50 9.27
N ILE A 79 -10.42 -3.38 8.65
CA ILE A 79 -9.48 -2.50 7.95
C ILE A 79 -9.35 -1.24 8.80
N THR A 80 -8.11 -0.88 9.14
CA THR A 80 -7.81 0.36 9.87
C THR A 80 -6.79 1.20 9.10
N VAL A 81 -6.74 2.50 9.39
CA VAL A 81 -5.74 3.40 8.82
C VAL A 81 -4.58 3.51 9.78
N GLU A 82 -3.40 3.07 9.35
CA GLU A 82 -2.19 3.03 10.16
C GLU A 82 -1.10 3.94 9.56
N HIS A 83 -0.25 4.47 10.43
CA HIS A 83 0.82 5.41 10.05
C HIS A 83 2.22 4.83 10.25
N ASN A 84 2.40 4.00 11.28
CA ASN A 84 3.70 3.43 11.64
C ASN A 84 3.86 2.04 11.03
N ILE A 85 4.11 1.99 9.73
CA ILE A 85 4.17 0.76 8.94
C ILE A 85 5.61 0.53 8.48
N ALA A 86 6.11 -0.68 8.73
CA ALA A 86 7.31 -1.20 8.10
C ALA A 86 6.90 -2.19 7.00
N TRP A 87 7.43 -1.99 5.80
CA TRP A 87 7.18 -2.81 4.63
C TRP A 87 8.12 -4.01 4.62
N ASP A 88 7.58 -5.17 4.28
CA ASP A 88 8.38 -6.37 4.09
C ASP A 88 8.73 -6.48 2.60
N ASP A 89 9.83 -5.88 2.18
CA ASP A 89 10.31 -5.95 0.79
C ASP A 89 10.77 -7.37 0.39
N SER A 90 10.74 -8.31 1.33
CA SER A 90 11.24 -9.68 1.15
C SER A 90 10.24 -10.65 0.51
N THR A 91 9.04 -10.19 0.11
CA THR A 91 8.10 -11.04 -0.63
C THR A 91 8.21 -10.82 -2.14
N PRO A 92 9.01 -11.63 -2.88
CA PRO A 92 8.62 -11.95 -4.24
C PRO A 92 7.31 -12.71 -4.12
N VAL A 93 6.21 -12.09 -4.56
CA VAL A 93 4.93 -12.77 -4.74
C VAL A 93 5.22 -14.02 -5.55
N SER A 94 4.98 -15.17 -4.92
CA SER A 94 5.01 -16.46 -5.62
C SER A 94 4.07 -16.31 -6.82
N ALA A 95 4.66 -16.19 -8.00
CA ALA A 95 3.96 -16.26 -9.25
C ALA A 95 3.20 -17.59 -9.20
N THR A 96 1.87 -17.53 -9.09
CA THR A 96 1.05 -18.68 -9.42
C THR A 96 1.28 -18.89 -10.90
N GLU A 97 2.22 -19.76 -11.25
CA GLU A 97 2.38 -20.33 -12.57
C GLU A 97 1.05 -21.00 -12.92
N VAL A 98 0.20 -20.29 -13.66
CA VAL A 98 -0.99 -20.89 -14.27
C VAL A 98 -0.49 -21.64 -15.49
N SER A 99 -0.08 -22.89 -15.26
CA SER A 99 0.11 -23.89 -16.31
C SER A 99 -1.27 -24.34 -16.78
N GLN A 100 -1.64 -24.05 -18.02
CA GLN A 100 -2.34 -24.93 -18.96
C GLN A 100 -2.54 -24.25 -20.32
#